data_AF-A0A1K0G674-F1
#
_entry.id   AF-A0A1K0G674-F1
#
_cell.length_a   1.000
_cell.length_b   1.000
_cell.length_c   1.000
_cell.angle_alpha   90.00
_cell.angle_beta   90.00
_cell.angle_gamma   90.00
#
_symmetry.space_group_name_H-M   'P 1'
#
loop_
_entity.id
_entity.type
_entity.pdbx_description
1 polymer ?
#
loop_
_entity_poly.entity_id
_entity_poly.type
_entity_poly.pdbx_seq_one_letter_code
_entity_poly.pdbx_strand_id
1 'polypeptide(L)'
;MTFAGRLLLTVGTLVFFHAAYSTYEHLSLRKSLGLVGAEARAMPVDITLETLVSFIVILLGVALTAAPLKNVTWASEMRTKSVDEVDSRSSFATLTHRGQILFAPSD
;
A
#
# COMPACT_ATOMS: atom_id res chain seq x y z
N MET A 1 -7.12 1.23 5.63
CA MET A 1 -6.67 0.28 4.59
C MET A 1 -7.79 -0.69 4.35
N THR A 2 -8.31 -0.79 3.13
CA THR A 2 -9.43 -1.70 2.85
C THR A 2 -8.91 -3.14 2.82
N PHE A 3 -9.58 -4.05 3.54
CA PHE A 3 -9.23 -5.48 3.50
C PHE A 3 -9.26 -6.03 2.07
N ALA A 4 -10.25 -5.58 1.28
CA ALA A 4 -10.38 -5.91 -0.14
C ALA A 4 -9.16 -5.50 -0.98
N GLY A 5 -8.61 -4.30 -0.77
CA GLY A 5 -7.41 -3.84 -1.50
C GLY A 5 -6.19 -4.73 -1.21
N ARG A 6 -5.99 -5.12 0.06
CA ARG A 6 -4.92 -6.04 0.46
C ARG A 6 -5.11 -7.42 -0.16
N LEU A 7 -6.33 -7.94 -0.15
CA LEU A 7 -6.65 -9.24 -0.77
C LEU A 7 -6.36 -9.23 -2.28
N LEU A 8 -6.81 -8.20 -2.99
CA LEU A 8 -6.56 -8.02 -4.43
C LEU A 8 -5.05 -7.93 -4.74
N LEU A 9 -4.29 -7.19 -3.93
CA LEU A 9 -2.83 -7.11 -4.06
C LEU A 9 -2.17 -8.48 -3.89
N THR A 10 -2.54 -9.23 -2.86
CA THR A 10 -1.96 -10.55 -2.59
C THR A 10 -2.27 -11.52 -3.71
N VAL A 11 -3.55 -11.62 -4.12
CA VAL A 11 -3.97 -12.51 -5.21
C VAL A 11 -3.35 -12.09 -6.53
N GLY A 12 -3.41 -10.81 -6.89
CA GLY A 12 -2.82 -10.28 -8.13
C GLY A 12 -1.32 -10.54 -8.21
N THR A 13 -0.60 -10.37 -7.10
CA THR A 13 0.84 -10.65 -7.01
C THR A 13 1.15 -12.13 -7.20
N LEU A 14 0.37 -13.03 -6.59
CA LEU A 14 0.54 -14.48 -6.77
C LEU A 14 0.31 -14.91 -8.23
N VAL A 15 -0.75 -14.41 -8.87
CA VAL A 15 -1.02 -14.69 -10.29
C VAL A 15 0.06 -14.10 -11.20
N PHE A 16 0.57 -12.90 -10.87
CA PHE A 16 1.67 -12.30 -11.63
C PHE A 16 2.96 -13.13 -11.52
N PHE A 17 3.29 -13.64 -10.33
CA PHE A 17 4.41 -14.56 -10.16
C PHE A 17 4.19 -15.89 -10.89
N HIS A 18 2.96 -16.40 -10.90
CA HIS A 18 2.61 -17.59 -11.69
C HIS A 18 2.90 -17.35 -13.17
N ALA A 19 2.40 -16.26 -13.75
CA ALA A 19 2.63 -15.92 -15.15
C ALA A 19 4.11 -15.65 -15.48
N ALA A 20 4.87 -15.08 -14.54
CA ALA A 20 6.33 -14.91 -14.66
C ALA A 20 7.05 -16.27 -14.67
N TYR A 21 6.62 -17.21 -13.83
CA TYR A 21 7.15 -18.57 -13.85
C TYR A 21 6.79 -19.31 -15.14
N SER A 22 5.55 -19.20 -15.62
CA SER A 22 5.12 -19.76 -16.92
C SER A 22 5.95 -19.21 -18.08
N THR A 23 6.27 -17.92 -18.05
CA THR A 23 7.18 -17.29 -19.02
C THR A 23 8.58 -17.90 -18.95
N TYR A 24 9.12 -18.05 -17.73
CA TYR A 24 10.43 -18.66 -17.52
C TYR A 24 10.48 -20.11 -18.02
N GLU A 25 9.50 -20.93 -17.66
CA GLU A 25 9.39 -22.32 -18.10
C GLU A 25 9.31 -22.41 -19.63
N HIS A 26 8.42 -21.61 -20.24
CA HIS A 26 8.25 -21.58 -21.69
C HIS A 26 9.56 -21.23 -22.43
N LEU A 27 10.27 -20.19 -21.97
CA LEU A 27 11.55 -19.79 -22.56
C LEU A 27 12.65 -20.83 -22.32
N SER A 28 12.69 -21.44 -21.13
CA SER A 28 13.66 -22.47 -20.77
C SER A 28 13.50 -23.72 -21.64
N LEU A 29 12.27 -24.21 -21.81
CA LEU A 29 11.95 -25.35 -22.65
C LEU A 29 12.33 -25.08 -24.11
N ARG A 30 11.94 -23.94 -24.67
CA ARG A 30 12.29 -23.61 -26.06
C ARG A 30 13.78 -23.50 -26.29
N LYS A 31 14.52 -22.95 -25.32
CA LYS A 31 15.98 -22.89 -25.36
C LYS A 31 16.59 -24.30 -25.37
N SER A 32 16.09 -25.21 -24.54
CA SER A 32 16.57 -26.60 -24.50
C SER A 32 16.32 -27.38 -25.79
N LEU A 33 15.22 -27.06 -26.49
CA LEU A 33 14.85 -27.68 -27.77
C LEU A 33 15.58 -27.08 -28.98
N GLY A 34 16.47 -26.10 -28.78
CA GLY A 34 17.21 -25.45 -29.88
C GLY A 34 16.34 -24.57 -30.79
N LEU A 35 15.12 -24.22 -30.35
CA LEU A 35 14.17 -23.40 -31.11
C LEU A 35 14.54 -21.92 -31.01
N VAL A 36 15.63 -21.50 -31.67
CA VAL A 36 16.17 -20.13 -31.62
C VAL A 36 15.94 -19.44 -32.96
N GLY A 37 14.76 -18.86 -33.17
CA GLY A 37 14.38 -18.15 -34.41
C GLY A 37 13.42 -16.97 -34.16
N ALA A 38 13.07 -16.21 -35.21
CA ALA A 38 12.18 -15.04 -35.10
C ALA A 38 10.77 -15.42 -34.60
N GLU A 39 10.22 -16.54 -35.10
CA GLU A 39 8.98 -17.18 -34.62
C GLU A 39 9.09 -17.70 -33.17
N ALA A 40 10.31 -17.84 -32.64
CA ALA A 40 10.54 -18.32 -31.28
C ALA A 40 10.43 -17.23 -30.21
N ARG A 41 10.25 -15.97 -30.63
CA ARG A 41 10.19 -14.81 -29.72
C ARG A 41 8.77 -14.43 -29.32
N ALA A 42 7.77 -14.95 -30.03
CA ALA A 42 6.37 -14.72 -29.69
C ALA A 42 5.99 -15.52 -28.44
N MET A 43 5.39 -14.83 -27.48
CA MET A 43 4.88 -15.42 -26.24
C MET A 43 3.45 -15.91 -26.45
N PRO A 44 3.08 -17.07 -25.89
CA PRO A 44 1.70 -17.54 -25.89
C PRO A 44 0.71 -16.48 -25.39
N VAL A 45 -0.46 -16.43 -26.04
CA VAL A 45 -1.48 -15.41 -25.78
C VAL A 45 -2.08 -15.56 -24.38
N ASP A 46 -2.18 -16.78 -23.88
CA ASP A 46 -2.60 -17.09 -22.52
C ASP A 46 -1.68 -16.46 -21.47
N ILE A 47 -0.36 -16.67 -21.55
CA ILE A 47 0.63 -16.05 -20.64
C ILE A 47 0.58 -14.52 -20.74
N THR A 48 0.42 -14.00 -21.96
CA THR A 48 0.31 -12.56 -22.20
C THR A 48 -0.96 -11.96 -21.57
N LEU A 49 -2.10 -12.66 -21.67
CA LEU A 49 -3.34 -12.22 -21.04
C LEU A 49 -3.28 -12.36 -19.52
N GLU A 50 -2.69 -13.44 -19.01
CA GLU A 50 -2.55 -13.68 -17.57
C GLU A 50 -1.68 -12.60 -16.90
N THR A 51 -0.54 -12.26 -17.52
CA THR A 51 0.31 -11.14 -17.08
C THR A 51 -0.42 -9.80 -17.11
N LEU A 52 -1.18 -9.52 -18.18
CA LEU A 52 -1.93 -8.26 -18.31
C LEU A 52 -3.06 -8.15 -17.28
N VAL A 53 -3.83 -9.23 -17.08
CA VAL A 53 -4.94 -9.27 -16.12
C VAL A 53 -4.41 -9.15 -14.69
N SER A 54 -3.36 -9.90 -14.34
CA SER A 54 -2.74 -9.81 -13.02
C SER A 54 -2.18 -8.42 -12.74
N PHE A 55 -1.59 -7.76 -13.73
CA PHE A 55 -1.14 -6.37 -13.62
C PHE A 55 -2.30 -5.40 -13.34
N ILE A 56 -3.43 -5.52 -14.04
CA ILE A 56 -4.62 -4.69 -13.79
C ILE A 56 -5.16 -4.93 -12.37
N VAL A 57 -5.21 -6.19 -11.92
CA VAL A 57 -5.65 -6.53 -10.56
C VAL A 57 -4.74 -5.91 -9.50
N ILE A 58 -3.42 -5.95 -9.71
CA ILE A 58 -2.45 -5.29 -8.84
C ILE A 58 -2.70 -3.78 -8.81
N LEU A 59 -2.88 -3.12 -9.96
CA LEU A 59 -3.16 -1.69 -10.02
C LEU A 59 -4.41 -1.31 -9.22
N LEU A 60 -5.49 -2.07 -9.35
CA LEU A 60 -6.71 -1.88 -8.56
C LEU A 60 -6.46 -2.07 -7.07
N GLY A 61 -5.72 -3.11 -6.69
CA GLY A 61 -5.33 -3.36 -5.31
C GLY A 61 -4.50 -2.23 -4.70
N VAL A 62 -3.54 -1.67 -5.46
CA VAL A 62 -2.74 -0.50 -5.06
C VAL A 62 -3.63 0.71 -4.86
N ALA A 63 -4.50 1.02 -5.83
CA ALA A 63 -5.39 2.17 -5.77
C ALA A 63 -6.33 2.12 -4.56
N LEU A 64 -6.86 0.93 -4.22
CA LEU A 64 -7.74 0.73 -3.05
C LEU A 64 -7.01 0.72 -1.70
N THR A 65 -5.69 0.56 -1.72
CA THR A 65 -4.84 0.58 -0.53
C THR A 65 -4.27 1.97 -0.25
N ALA A 66 -4.32 2.87 -1.25
CA ALA A 66 -3.85 4.25 -1.11
C ALA A 66 -4.52 4.97 0.06
N ALA A 67 -3.74 5.81 0.75
CA ALA A 67 -4.25 6.65 1.82
C ALA A 67 -5.26 7.67 1.26
N PRO A 68 -6.32 8.01 2.01
CA PRO A 68 -7.24 9.05 1.60
C PRO A 68 -6.49 10.39 1.49
N LEU A 69 -6.88 11.21 0.52
CA LEU A 69 -6.31 12.54 0.35
C LEU A 69 -6.68 13.41 1.57
N LYS A 70 -5.71 14.18 2.04
CA LYS A 70 -5.92 15.19 3.09
C LYS A 70 -6.38 16.50 2.47
N ASN A 71 -7.26 17.23 3.15
CA ASN A 71 -7.67 18.56 2.72
C ASN A 71 -6.48 19.54 2.73
N VAL A 72 -6.42 20.40 1.72
CA VAL A 72 -5.32 21.36 1.54
C VAL A 72 -5.46 22.59 2.47
N THR A 73 -6.68 22.89 2.93
CA THR A 73 -6.95 24.11 3.67
C THR A 73 -6.65 23.97 5.16
N TRP A 74 -5.91 24.95 5.71
CA TRP A 74 -5.63 25.02 7.14
C TRP A 74 -6.91 25.10 7.97
N ALA A 75 -7.92 25.85 7.51
CA ALA A 75 -9.21 25.95 8.17
C ALA A 75 -9.94 24.60 8.30
N SER A 76 -9.73 23.66 7.36
CA SER A 76 -10.28 22.31 7.48
C SER A 76 -9.60 21.50 8.56
N GLU A 77 -8.28 21.66 8.72
CA GLU A 77 -7.54 21.00 9.79
C GLU A 77 -7.88 21.61 11.14
N MET A 78 -7.96 22.94 11.22
CA MET A 78 -8.20 23.66 12.47
C MET A 78 -9.59 23.37 13.07
N ARG A 79 -10.57 23.02 12.22
CA ARG A 79 -11.93 22.65 12.67
C ARG A 79 -11.96 21.34 13.48
N THR A 80 -10.99 20.45 13.32
CA THR A 80 -10.92 19.20 14.10
C THR A 80 -10.21 19.37 15.44
N LYS A 81 -9.60 20.54 15.69
CA LYS A 81 -8.83 20.87 16.90
C LYS A 81 -9.67 21.66 17.88
N SER A 82 -9.52 21.38 19.18
CA SER A 82 -10.15 22.15 20.25
C SER A 82 -9.29 23.36 20.65
N VAL A 83 -9.90 24.35 21.28
CA VAL A 83 -9.17 25.52 21.82
C VAL A 83 -8.16 25.07 22.87
N ASP A 84 -8.54 24.17 23.76
CA ASP A 84 -7.66 23.65 24.82
C ASP A 84 -6.43 22.94 24.26
N GLU A 85 -6.59 22.18 23.17
CA GLU A 85 -5.47 21.50 22.51
C GLU A 85 -4.46 22.51 21.95
N VAL A 86 -4.94 23.61 21.37
CA VAL A 86 -4.10 24.65 20.77
C VAL A 86 -3.48 25.55 21.84
N ASP A 87 -4.20 25.79 22.93
CA ASP A 87 -3.76 26.61 24.06
C ASP A 87 -2.79 25.87 24.98
N SER A 88 -2.77 24.53 24.94
CA SER A 88 -1.82 23.68 25.65
C SER A 88 -0.38 23.79 25.10
N ARG A 89 0.21 24.98 25.23
CA ARG A 89 1.56 25.28 24.75
C ARG A 89 2.58 24.70 25.73
N SER A 90 3.03 23.48 25.47
CA SER A 90 3.99 22.75 26.31
C SER A 90 5.28 23.53 26.58
N SER A 91 5.73 24.36 25.64
CA SER A 91 6.90 25.24 25.80
C SER A 91 6.77 26.26 26.94
N PHE A 92 5.54 26.59 27.36
CA PHE A 92 5.25 27.51 28.46
C PHE A 92 4.51 26.80 29.60
N ALA A 93 4.56 25.47 29.64
CA ALA A 93 3.92 24.70 30.70
C ALA A 93 4.54 25.07 32.05
N THR A 94 3.70 25.51 32.98
CA THR A 94 4.11 25.83 34.35
C THR A 94 3.79 24.64 35.24
N LEU A 95 4.78 24.16 36.00
CA LEU A 95 4.60 22.99 36.88
C LEU A 95 3.91 23.36 38.20
N THR A 96 3.95 24.63 38.62
CA THR A 96 3.29 25.12 39.84
C THR A 96 1.79 25.29 39.63
N HIS A 97 1.05 24.19 39.66
CA HIS A 97 -0.41 24.14 39.55
C HIS A 97 -0.99 23.19 40.59
N ARG A 98 -2.30 23.30 40.84
CA ARG A 98 -2.99 22.55 41.90
C ARG A 98 -2.91 21.02 41.76
N GLY A 99 -2.62 20.52 40.55
CA GLY A 99 -2.42 19.10 40.29
C GLY A 99 -1.30 18.48 41.12
N GLN A 100 -0.29 19.27 41.50
CA GLN A 100 0.81 18.79 42.36
C GLN A 100 0.33 18.34 43.75
N ILE A 101 -0.76 18.92 44.27
CA ILE A 101 -1.32 18.55 45.59
C ILE A 101 -2.43 17.50 45.41
N LEU A 102 -3.26 17.67 44.38
CA LEU A 102 -4.42 16.79 44.14
C LEU A 102 -4.04 15.38 43.68
N PHE A 103 -2.90 15.22 43.00
CA PHE A 103 -2.41 13.95 42.47
C PHE A 103 -1.09 13.50 43.12
N ALA A 104 -0.73 14.06 44.28
CA ALA A 104 0.42 13.60 45.04
C ALA A 104 0.22 12.15 45.53
N PRO A 105 1.27 11.33 45.61
CA PRO A 105 1.21 10.03 46.28
C PRO A 105 0.76 10.21 47.73
N SER A 106 -0.14 9.34 48.19
CA SER A 106 -0.49 9.24 49.61
C SER A 106 0.50 8.32 50.31
N ASP A 107 1.56 8.90 50.87
CA ASP A 107 2.41 8.24 51.87
C ASP A 107 1.81 8.42 53.28
#